data_AF-A0A158AFZ2-F1
#
_entry.id   AF-A0A158AFZ2-F1
#
_cell.length_a   1.000
_cell.length_b   1.000
_cell.length_c   1.000
_cell.angle_alpha   90.00
_cell.angle_beta   90.00
_cell.angle_gamma   90.00
#
_symmetry.space_group_name_H-M   'P 1'
#
loop_
_entity.id
_entity.type
_entity.pdbx_description
1 polymer ?
#
loop_
_entity_poly.entity_id
_entity_poly.type
_entity_poly.pdbx_seq_one_letter_code
_entity_poly.pdbx_strand_id
1 'polypeptide(L)'
;MSAPTTVKHIASADIAGESDTPLARYAQVKSFIRGKIESGAWMPGDRIPSELSLVESLGVSRMTINRALRELTGEGWITRHSGVGTFVAKAKPQSTLLMIAHIGEEIRARGHEYDYHTVIAQRESAPPAVSNALGLPPSSSVFHLIGVHRENGVPVRLEDRYVNPAAVPDFLEQDFDALRPSEFLSASVPAHEIEHVVDACLPTRSEARLLEIGPEEPCLALVRRTWMNGVAVTFARFVHPGSRYRLGCRFRPEDARFQG
;
A
#
# COMPACT_ATOMS: atom_id res chain seq x y z
N MET A 1 26.40 20.67 23.51
CA MET A 1 27.37 19.57 23.72
C MET A 1 27.07 18.52 22.68
N SER A 2 27.82 18.51 21.57
CA SER A 2 27.60 17.61 20.44
C SER A 2 28.33 16.30 20.68
N ALA A 3 27.59 15.19 20.70
CA ALA A 3 28.15 13.84 20.73
C ALA A 3 28.65 13.45 19.34
N PRO A 4 29.79 12.76 19.21
CA PRO A 4 30.35 12.35 17.92
C PRO A 4 29.60 11.14 17.35
N THR A 5 29.19 11.23 16.09
CA THR A 5 28.61 10.13 15.31
C THR A 5 29.70 9.10 15.01
N THR A 6 29.63 7.93 15.66
CA THR A 6 30.52 6.79 15.39
C THR A 6 30.29 6.24 13.98
N VAL A 7 31.30 6.34 13.13
CA VAL A 7 31.35 5.67 11.82
C VAL A 7 31.53 4.17 12.06
N LYS A 8 30.47 3.38 11.87
CA LYS A 8 30.57 1.91 11.87
C LYS A 8 31.35 1.46 10.64
N HIS A 9 32.46 0.77 10.88
CA HIS A 9 33.35 0.19 9.87
C HIS A 9 32.58 -0.83 9.01
N ILE A 10 32.58 -0.66 7.69
CA ILE A 10 31.92 -1.57 6.74
C ILE A 10 32.96 -2.62 6.35
N ALA A 11 32.75 -3.88 6.76
CA ALA A 11 33.62 -4.98 6.37
C ALA A 11 33.55 -5.23 4.86
N SER A 12 34.72 -5.37 4.24
CA SER A 12 35.03 -5.36 2.80
C SER A 12 35.00 -6.73 2.11
N ALA A 13 34.46 -7.76 2.76
CA ALA A 13 34.38 -9.11 2.19
C ALA A 13 32.91 -9.45 1.91
N ASP A 14 32.51 -9.47 0.64
CA ASP A 14 31.37 -10.26 0.09
C ASP A 14 31.09 -9.99 -1.40
N ILE A 15 31.93 -9.24 -2.14
CA ILE A 15 31.66 -8.87 -3.56
C ILE A 15 32.79 -9.32 -4.50
N ALA A 16 33.35 -10.49 -4.27
CA ALA A 16 34.26 -11.13 -5.22
C ALA A 16 33.55 -12.32 -5.87
N GLY A 17 32.83 -12.06 -6.97
CA GLY A 17 32.13 -13.07 -7.77
C GLY A 17 32.10 -12.71 -9.25
N GLU A 18 32.65 -13.61 -10.07
CA GLU A 18 32.94 -13.59 -11.51
C GLU A 18 31.78 -13.09 -12.41
N SER A 19 31.83 -11.82 -12.84
CA SER A 19 31.26 -11.36 -14.13
C SER A 19 31.56 -9.88 -14.34
N ASP A 20 32.53 -9.59 -15.21
CA ASP A 20 33.14 -8.26 -15.34
C ASP A 20 32.35 -7.28 -16.25
N THR A 21 31.02 -7.44 -16.33
CA THR A 21 30.18 -6.52 -17.11
C THR A 21 29.61 -5.40 -16.25
N PRO A 22 29.51 -4.16 -16.77
CA PRO A 22 28.88 -3.05 -16.05
C PRO A 22 27.44 -3.34 -15.58
N LEU A 23 26.72 -4.22 -16.29
CA LEU A 23 25.40 -4.73 -15.90
C LEU A 23 25.43 -5.58 -14.63
N ALA A 24 26.45 -6.43 -14.44
CA ALA A 24 26.60 -7.24 -13.24
C ALA A 24 26.99 -6.37 -12.02
N ARG A 25 27.91 -5.42 -12.20
CA ARG A 25 28.43 -4.58 -11.10
C ARG A 25 27.37 -3.68 -10.46
N TYR A 26 26.46 -3.07 -11.24
CA TYR A 26 25.39 -2.26 -10.62
C TYR A 26 24.37 -3.14 -9.87
N ALA A 27 24.08 -4.34 -10.39
CA ALA A 27 23.18 -5.29 -9.76
C ALA A 27 23.75 -5.79 -8.43
N GLN A 28 25.06 -6.01 -8.35
CA GLN A 28 25.77 -6.33 -7.11
C GLN A 28 25.65 -5.19 -6.08
N VAL A 29 25.83 -3.93 -6.48
CA VAL A 29 25.63 -2.78 -5.58
C VAL A 29 24.19 -2.71 -5.06
N LYS A 30 23.19 -2.94 -5.92
CA LYS A 30 21.78 -2.99 -5.49
C LYS A 30 21.55 -4.12 -4.49
N SER A 31 22.07 -5.31 -4.77
CA SER A 31 21.95 -6.49 -3.91
C SER A 31 22.59 -6.23 -2.55
N PHE A 32 23.79 -5.65 -2.52
CA PHE A 32 24.49 -5.28 -1.29
C PHE A 32 23.68 -4.31 -0.43
N ILE A 33 23.19 -3.21 -1.01
CA ILE A 33 22.40 -2.21 -0.28
C ILE A 33 21.10 -2.82 0.22
N ARG A 34 20.41 -3.60 -0.63
CA ARG A 34 19.17 -4.27 -0.27
C ARG A 34 19.40 -5.27 0.87
N GLY A 35 20.45 -6.08 0.81
CA GLY A 35 20.82 -7.02 1.86
C GLY A 35 21.11 -6.34 3.21
N LYS A 36 21.72 -5.15 3.22
CA LYS A 36 21.90 -4.36 4.46
C LYS A 36 20.59 -3.85 5.04
N ILE A 37 19.63 -3.48 4.20
CA ILE A 37 18.29 -3.04 4.64
C ILE A 37 17.47 -4.24 5.14
N GLU A 38 17.44 -5.33 4.36
CA GLU A 38 16.69 -6.55 4.69
C GLU A 38 17.23 -7.26 5.94
N SER A 39 18.54 -7.24 6.17
CA SER A 39 19.14 -7.76 7.40
C SER A 39 18.92 -6.86 8.63
N GLY A 40 18.32 -5.68 8.47
CA GLY A 40 18.15 -4.69 9.55
C GLY A 40 19.44 -3.97 9.96
N ALA A 41 20.55 -4.19 9.24
CA ALA A 41 21.80 -3.46 9.49
C ALA A 41 21.66 -1.96 9.22
N TRP A 42 20.77 -1.58 8.29
CA TRP A 42 20.28 -0.22 8.09
C TRP A 42 18.75 -0.20 8.25
N MET A 43 18.27 0.53 9.25
CA MET A 43 16.85 0.63 9.57
C MET A 43 16.17 1.75 8.78
N PRO A 44 14.83 1.70 8.59
CA PRO A 44 14.09 2.79 7.98
C PRO A 44 14.38 4.15 8.63
N GLY A 45 14.77 5.13 7.81
CA GLY A 45 15.19 6.46 8.27
C GLY A 45 16.70 6.61 8.50
N ASP A 46 17.47 5.52 8.55
CA ASP A 46 18.93 5.60 8.67
C ASP A 46 19.54 6.24 7.42
N ARG A 47 20.57 7.07 7.63
CA ARG A 47 21.38 7.60 6.55
C ARG A 47 22.35 6.52 6.06
N ILE A 48 22.27 6.17 4.77
CA ILE A 48 23.23 5.25 4.16
C ILE A 48 24.56 5.96 3.87
N PRO A 49 25.67 5.21 3.67
CA PRO A 49 26.94 5.80 3.30
C PRO A 49 26.85 6.71 2.08
N SER A 50 27.69 7.75 2.06
CA SER A 50 27.71 8.70 0.94
C SER A 50 28.12 8.01 -0.36
N GLU A 51 27.76 8.60 -1.50
CA GLU A 51 28.16 8.09 -2.81
C GLU A 51 29.68 7.89 -2.91
N LEU A 52 30.46 8.85 -2.40
CA LEU A 52 31.92 8.77 -2.37
C LEU A 52 32.39 7.59 -1.51
N SER A 53 31.81 7.43 -0.33
CA SER A 53 32.13 6.31 0.58
C SER A 53 31.76 4.95 -0.02
N LEU A 54 30.67 4.86 -0.80
CA LEU A 54 30.28 3.64 -1.52
C LEU A 54 31.23 3.34 -2.68
N VAL A 55 31.71 4.35 -3.40
CA VAL A 55 32.75 4.17 -4.43
C VAL A 55 34.03 3.61 -3.81
N GLU A 56 34.49 4.20 -2.71
CA GLU A 56 35.71 3.78 -2.02
C GLU A 56 35.58 2.37 -1.43
N SER A 57 34.47 2.07 -0.76
CA SER A 57 34.27 0.78 -0.06
C SER A 57 34.00 -0.39 -1.00
N LEU A 58 33.36 -0.15 -2.15
CA LEU A 58 32.94 -1.21 -3.07
C LEU A 58 33.83 -1.30 -4.32
N GLY A 59 34.76 -0.37 -4.52
CA GLY A 59 35.69 -0.38 -5.65
C GLY A 59 35.03 -0.24 -7.02
N VAL A 60 33.82 0.31 -7.09
CA VAL A 60 33.04 0.45 -8.34
C VAL A 60 32.98 1.90 -8.80
N SER A 61 32.76 2.11 -10.10
CA SER A 61 32.69 3.45 -10.67
C SER A 61 31.55 4.28 -10.07
N ARG A 62 31.76 5.59 -10.01
CA ARG A 62 30.74 6.57 -9.59
C ARG A 62 29.44 6.46 -10.40
N MET A 63 29.55 6.16 -11.70
CA MET A 63 28.37 5.96 -12.57
C MET A 63 27.58 4.70 -12.16
N THR A 64 28.26 3.63 -11.77
CA THR A 64 27.66 2.38 -11.30
C THR A 64 26.90 2.61 -9.98
N ILE A 65 27.51 3.28 -9.01
CA ILE A 65 26.85 3.65 -7.74
C ILE A 65 25.63 4.53 -8.02
N ASN A 66 25.77 5.56 -8.86
CA ASN A 66 24.65 6.46 -9.16
C ASN A 66 23.48 5.75 -9.82
N ARG A 67 23.74 4.83 -10.75
CA ARG A 67 22.70 4.02 -11.36
C ARG A 67 21.99 3.16 -10.32
N ALA A 68 22.74 2.43 -9.49
CA ALA A 68 22.17 1.57 -8.45
C ALA A 68 21.30 2.36 -7.47
N LEU A 69 21.80 3.49 -6.97
CA LEU A 69 21.05 4.36 -6.06
C LEU A 69 19.82 4.98 -6.72
N ARG A 70 19.88 5.36 -8.00
CA ARG A 70 18.73 5.89 -8.74
C ARG A 70 17.64 4.83 -8.88
N GLU A 71 18.00 3.60 -9.24
CA GLU A 71 17.04 2.50 -9.35
C GLU A 71 16.44 2.13 -7.99
N LEU A 72 17.26 2.04 -6.93
CA LEU A 72 16.75 1.81 -5.57
C LEU A 72 15.83 2.94 -5.07
N THR A 73 16.08 4.18 -5.50
CA THR A 73 15.18 5.30 -5.24
C THR A 73 13.85 5.13 -5.99
N GLY A 74 13.91 4.73 -7.27
CA GLY A 74 12.71 4.44 -8.08
C GLY A 74 11.88 3.27 -7.54
N GLU A 75 12.54 2.24 -7.00
CA GLU A 75 11.90 1.11 -6.32
C GLU A 75 11.33 1.48 -4.94
N GLY A 76 11.83 2.56 -4.34
CA GLY A 76 11.41 3.05 -3.02
C GLY A 76 12.11 2.35 -1.84
N TRP A 77 13.30 1.78 -2.05
CA TRP A 77 14.15 1.27 -0.96
C TRP A 77 14.87 2.38 -0.20
N ILE A 78 15.16 3.48 -0.89
CA ILE A 78 15.88 4.63 -0.33
C ILE A 78 15.27 5.94 -0.83
N THR A 79 15.45 7.01 -0.07
CA THR A 79 15.03 8.38 -0.41
C THR A 79 16.25 9.30 -0.46
N ARG A 80 16.34 10.12 -1.50
CA ARG A 80 17.45 11.06 -1.69
C ARG A 80 16.98 12.49 -1.37
N HIS A 81 17.69 13.15 -0.46
CA HIS A 81 17.50 14.57 -0.14
C HIS A 81 18.73 15.35 -0.62
N SER A 82 18.54 16.24 -1.60
CA SER A 82 19.62 17.04 -2.20
C SER A 82 20.41 17.79 -1.13
N GLY A 83 21.74 17.69 -1.16
CA GLY A 83 22.64 18.32 -0.17
C GLY A 83 22.63 17.69 1.23
N VAL A 84 21.66 16.84 1.56
CA VAL A 84 21.51 16.25 2.89
C VAL A 84 22.02 14.82 2.95
N GLY A 85 21.69 14.00 1.94
CA GLY A 85 22.13 12.61 1.88
C GLY A 85 21.08 11.66 1.31
N THR A 86 21.37 10.36 1.45
CA THR A 86 20.46 9.28 1.05
C THR A 86 20.09 8.48 2.30
N PHE A 87 18.82 8.13 2.43
CA PHE A 87 18.26 7.51 3.62
C PHE A 87 17.50 6.24 3.24
N VAL A 88 17.47 5.25 4.12
CA VAL A 88 16.58 4.09 3.94
C VAL A 88 15.14 4.57 3.97
N ALA A 89 14.38 4.24 2.94
CA ALA A 89 12.98 4.64 2.86
C ALA A 89 12.18 3.91 3.94
N LYS A 90 11.18 4.59 4.49
CA LYS A 90 10.11 3.89 5.20
C LYS A 90 9.31 3.12 4.16
N ALA A 91 9.35 1.79 4.22
CA ALA A 91 8.60 0.95 3.30
C ALA A 91 7.12 1.32 3.40
N LYS A 92 6.51 1.70 2.27
CA LYS A 92 5.06 1.79 2.20
C LYS A 92 4.52 0.37 2.07
N PRO A 93 3.53 -0.03 2.88
CA PRO A 93 2.75 -1.22 2.61
C PRO A 93 2.30 -1.24 1.14
N GLN A 94 2.52 -2.37 0.46
CA GLN A 94 2.10 -2.57 -0.92
C GLN A 94 1.19 -3.80 -1.04
N SER A 95 -0.05 -3.59 -1.47
CA SER A 95 -0.99 -4.68 -1.74
C SER A 95 -1.01 -5.06 -3.21
N THR A 96 -1.33 -6.33 -3.47
CA THR A 96 -1.54 -6.85 -4.83
C THR A 96 -2.91 -6.42 -5.34
N LEU A 97 -2.94 -5.62 -6.43
CA LEU A 97 -4.19 -5.07 -6.98
C LEU A 97 -5.23 -6.13 -7.40
N LEU A 98 -4.78 -7.31 -7.83
CA LEU A 98 -5.65 -8.42 -8.27
C LEU A 98 -6.30 -9.18 -7.11
N MET A 99 -5.67 -9.18 -5.94
CA MET A 99 -6.11 -9.89 -4.74
C MET A 99 -6.10 -8.89 -3.58
N ILE A 100 -6.97 -7.89 -3.63
CA ILE A 100 -7.02 -6.88 -2.58
C ILE A 100 -7.41 -7.59 -1.29
N ALA A 101 -6.37 -7.90 -0.52
CA ALA A 101 -6.43 -8.66 0.72
C ALA A 101 -7.11 -7.80 1.80
N HIS A 102 -7.52 -8.49 2.86
CA HIS A 102 -7.96 -7.83 4.07
C HIS A 102 -6.77 -7.03 4.63
N ILE A 103 -6.86 -5.69 4.62
CA ILE A 103 -5.76 -4.83 5.08
C ILE A 103 -5.29 -5.19 6.49
N GLY A 104 -6.23 -5.64 7.33
CA GLY A 104 -5.91 -6.10 8.67
C GLY A 104 -4.95 -7.28 8.66
N GLU A 105 -5.12 -8.25 7.76
CA GLU A 105 -4.18 -9.36 7.60
C GLU A 105 -2.82 -8.87 7.12
N GLU A 106 -2.78 -7.95 6.16
CA GLU A 106 -1.51 -7.39 5.66
C GLU A 106 -0.74 -6.61 6.75
N ILE A 107 -1.46 -5.86 7.59
CA ILE A 107 -0.89 -5.12 8.72
C ILE A 107 -0.36 -6.10 9.78
N ARG A 108 -1.14 -7.11 10.14
CA ARG A 108 -0.72 -8.12 11.11
C ARG A 108 0.44 -8.98 10.60
N ALA A 109 0.46 -9.33 9.32
CA ALA A 109 1.52 -10.13 8.69
C ALA A 109 2.90 -9.44 8.72
N ARG A 110 2.94 -8.11 8.76
CA ARG A 110 4.17 -7.33 8.96
C ARG A 110 4.46 -7.01 10.43
N GLY A 111 3.74 -7.63 11.37
CA GLY A 111 3.96 -7.51 12.82
C GLY A 111 3.43 -6.21 13.44
N HIS A 112 2.55 -5.49 12.75
CA HIS A 112 1.98 -4.24 13.23
C HIS A 112 0.59 -4.44 13.83
N GLU A 113 0.20 -3.52 14.71
CA GLU A 113 -1.12 -3.48 15.31
C GLU A 113 -2.13 -2.94 14.30
N TYR A 114 -3.21 -3.69 14.09
CA TYR A 114 -4.33 -3.30 13.25
C TYR A 114 -5.53 -2.96 14.11
N ASP A 115 -6.13 -1.80 13.82
CA ASP A 115 -7.38 -1.35 14.41
C ASP A 115 -8.35 -0.87 13.33
N TYR A 116 -9.65 -0.91 13.62
CA TYR A 116 -10.71 -0.43 12.74
C TYR A 116 -11.72 0.37 13.54
N HIS A 117 -12.07 1.54 13.04
CA HIS A 117 -13.05 2.41 13.68
C HIS A 117 -14.23 2.65 12.73
N THR A 118 -15.41 2.20 13.13
CA THR A 118 -16.65 2.46 12.39
C THR A 118 -17.13 3.89 12.66
N VAL A 119 -17.30 4.68 11.61
CA VAL A 119 -17.78 6.08 11.68
C VAL A 119 -19.29 6.15 11.50
N ILE A 120 -19.79 5.46 10.47
CA ILE A 120 -21.22 5.37 10.14
C ILE A 120 -21.52 3.93 9.71
N ALA A 121 -22.64 3.38 10.17
CA ALA A 121 -23.22 2.15 9.65
C ALA A 121 -24.75 2.30 9.69
N GLN A 122 -25.38 2.48 8.53
CA GLN A 122 -26.82 2.80 8.47
C GLN A 122 -27.48 2.29 7.19
N ARG A 123 -28.82 2.29 7.18
CA ARG A 123 -29.62 2.09 5.97
C ARG A 123 -30.06 3.46 5.44
N GLU A 124 -29.88 3.68 4.15
CA GLU A 124 -30.29 4.93 3.49
C GLU A 124 -30.83 4.69 2.08
N SER A 125 -31.30 5.77 1.45
CA SER A 125 -31.69 5.78 0.04
C SER A 125 -30.43 5.94 -0.81
N ALA A 126 -30.25 5.09 -1.82
CA ALA A 126 -29.04 5.08 -2.62
C ALA A 126 -28.86 6.40 -3.37
N PRO A 127 -27.71 7.09 -3.20
CA PRO A 127 -27.35 8.21 -4.05
C PRO A 127 -27.32 7.79 -5.53
N PRO A 128 -27.56 8.71 -6.50
CA PRO A 128 -27.62 8.35 -7.93
C PRO A 128 -26.38 7.60 -8.45
N ALA A 129 -25.18 7.99 -7.99
CA ALA A 129 -23.94 7.30 -8.36
C ALA A 129 -23.91 5.86 -7.84
N VAL A 130 -24.43 5.62 -6.63
CA VAL A 130 -24.48 4.31 -5.99
C VAL A 130 -25.53 3.42 -6.64
N SER A 131 -26.74 3.95 -6.90
CA SER A 131 -27.78 3.18 -7.59
C SER A 131 -27.30 2.75 -8.98
N ASN A 132 -26.63 3.64 -9.72
CA ASN A 132 -26.06 3.31 -11.02
C ASN A 132 -24.93 2.27 -10.90
N ALA A 133 -24.02 2.42 -9.93
CA ALA A 133 -22.92 1.49 -9.73
C ALA A 133 -23.38 0.08 -9.33
N LEU A 134 -24.48 -0.01 -8.56
CA LEU A 134 -25.08 -1.27 -8.12
C LEU A 134 -26.15 -1.81 -9.09
N GLY A 135 -26.50 -1.09 -10.16
CA GLY A 135 -27.58 -1.48 -11.07
C GLY A 135 -28.97 -1.52 -10.41
N LEU A 136 -29.18 -0.68 -9.39
CA LEU A 136 -30.44 -0.59 -8.65
C LEU A 136 -31.35 0.51 -9.21
N PRO A 137 -32.68 0.37 -9.09
CA PRO A 137 -33.60 1.47 -9.37
C PRO A 137 -33.24 2.74 -8.55
N PRO A 138 -33.51 3.95 -9.07
CA PRO A 138 -33.28 5.18 -8.34
C PRO A 138 -33.94 5.16 -6.95
N SER A 139 -33.24 5.69 -5.93
CA SER A 139 -33.71 5.74 -4.54
C SER A 139 -33.99 4.37 -3.88
N SER A 140 -33.44 3.28 -4.43
CA SER A 140 -33.48 1.97 -3.76
C SER A 140 -32.76 2.04 -2.41
N SER A 141 -33.18 1.20 -1.46
CA SER A 141 -32.52 1.13 -0.17
C SER A 141 -31.15 0.45 -0.29
N VAL A 142 -30.15 1.04 0.36
CA VAL A 142 -28.79 0.49 0.50
C VAL A 142 -28.35 0.54 1.95
N PHE A 143 -27.42 -0.34 2.31
CA PHE A 143 -26.64 -0.17 3.52
C PHE A 143 -25.39 0.64 3.21
N HIS A 144 -25.09 1.63 4.05
CA HIS A 144 -23.94 2.51 3.94
C HIS A 144 -23.05 2.38 5.18
N LEU A 145 -21.75 2.19 4.94
CA LEU A 145 -20.73 2.06 5.96
C LEU A 145 -19.57 3.00 5.64
N ILE A 146 -19.16 3.79 6.61
CA ILE A 146 -17.88 4.51 6.60
C ILE A 146 -17.04 4.01 7.76
N GLY A 147 -15.80 3.62 7.49
CA GLY A 147 -14.88 3.18 8.53
C GLY A 147 -13.42 3.48 8.21
N VAL A 148 -12.60 3.56 9.26
CA VAL A 148 -11.19 3.93 9.16
C VAL A 148 -10.35 2.76 9.62
N HIS A 149 -9.48 2.27 8.73
CA HIS A 149 -8.46 1.29 9.07
C HIS A 149 -7.21 2.00 9.59
N ARG A 150 -6.70 1.54 10.73
CA ARG A 150 -5.52 2.09 11.40
C ARG A 150 -4.40 1.05 11.48
N GLU A 151 -3.18 1.53 11.36
CA GLU A 151 -1.95 0.77 11.56
C GLU A 151 -1.12 1.47 12.64
N ASN A 152 -0.88 0.78 13.76
CA ASN A 152 -0.22 1.34 14.94
C ASN A 152 -0.84 2.69 15.36
N GLY A 153 -2.17 2.76 15.38
CA GLY A 153 -2.95 3.96 15.70
C GLY A 153 -3.07 5.01 14.58
N VAL A 154 -2.31 4.90 13.49
CA VAL A 154 -2.32 5.87 12.38
C VAL A 154 -3.34 5.47 11.31
N PRO A 155 -4.26 6.34 10.88
CA PRO A 155 -5.19 6.05 9.78
C PRO A 155 -4.46 5.76 8.46
N VAL A 156 -4.68 4.61 7.85
CA VAL A 156 -4.02 4.21 6.60
C VAL A 156 -4.97 4.01 5.43
N ARG A 157 -6.27 3.87 5.71
CA ARG A 157 -7.31 3.74 4.69
C ARG A 157 -8.65 4.19 5.27
N LEU A 158 -9.36 5.00 4.50
CA LEU A 158 -10.77 5.26 4.71
C LEU A 158 -11.58 4.38 3.76
N GLU A 159 -12.60 3.73 4.28
CA GLU A 159 -13.58 2.93 3.55
C GLU A 159 -14.90 3.69 3.52
N ASP A 160 -15.47 3.83 2.33
CA ASP A 160 -16.84 4.29 2.09
C ASP A 160 -17.54 3.22 1.23
N ARG A 161 -18.46 2.47 1.82
CA ARG A 161 -19.02 1.24 1.26
C ARG A 161 -20.53 1.26 1.24
N TYR A 162 -21.07 0.84 0.11
CA TYR A 162 -22.48 0.55 -0.07
C TYR A 162 -22.69 -0.95 -0.34
N VAL A 163 -23.72 -1.52 0.30
CA VAL A 163 -24.09 -2.93 0.18
C VAL A 163 -25.57 -3.04 -0.18
N ASN A 164 -25.89 -3.93 -1.11
CA ASN A 164 -27.26 -4.26 -1.50
C ASN A 164 -27.95 -5.08 -0.39
N PRO A 165 -28.98 -4.55 0.30
CA PRO A 165 -29.65 -5.25 1.40
C PRO A 165 -30.38 -6.52 0.97
N ALA A 166 -30.77 -6.63 -0.30
CA ALA A 166 -31.41 -7.83 -0.82
C ALA A 166 -30.44 -9.00 -0.96
N ALA A 167 -29.14 -8.71 -1.13
CA ALA A 167 -28.09 -9.72 -1.26
C ALA A 167 -27.46 -10.09 0.09
N VAL A 168 -27.35 -9.12 1.01
CA VAL A 168 -26.72 -9.32 2.32
C VAL A 168 -27.59 -8.66 3.40
N PRO A 169 -28.75 -9.24 3.77
CA PRO A 169 -29.73 -8.59 4.63
C PRO A 169 -29.22 -8.33 6.05
N ASP A 170 -28.37 -9.21 6.57
CA ASP A 170 -27.91 -9.18 7.97
C ASP A 170 -26.68 -8.28 8.16
N PHE A 171 -26.30 -7.50 7.14
CA PHE A 171 -25.05 -6.71 7.15
C PHE A 171 -24.99 -5.71 8.32
N LEU A 172 -26.07 -4.97 8.58
CA LEU A 172 -26.09 -3.99 9.68
C LEU A 172 -26.28 -4.63 11.07
N GLU A 173 -26.55 -5.93 11.14
CA GLU A 173 -26.66 -6.65 12.41
C GLU A 173 -25.28 -7.08 12.94
N GLN A 174 -24.24 -6.92 12.14
CA GLN A 174 -22.88 -7.31 12.49
C GLN A 174 -22.21 -6.26 13.39
N ASP A 175 -21.40 -6.75 14.32
CA ASP A 175 -20.47 -5.92 15.07
C ASP A 175 -19.16 -5.78 14.28
N PHE A 176 -18.99 -4.64 13.62
CA PHE A 176 -17.82 -4.38 12.78
C PHE A 176 -16.52 -4.12 13.57
N ASP A 177 -16.62 -3.86 14.88
CA ASP A 177 -15.46 -3.73 15.77
C ASP A 177 -14.91 -5.11 16.17
N ALA A 178 -15.73 -6.18 16.06
CA ALA A 178 -15.30 -7.57 16.21
C ALA A 178 -14.97 -8.25 14.88
N LEU A 179 -15.83 -8.10 13.87
CA LEU A 179 -15.72 -8.77 12.56
C LEU A 179 -15.66 -7.73 11.44
N ARG A 180 -14.54 -7.65 10.71
CA ARG A 180 -14.38 -6.54 9.75
C ARG A 180 -15.37 -6.67 8.58
N PRO A 181 -15.87 -5.55 8.03
CA PRO A 181 -16.85 -5.59 6.94
C PRO A 181 -16.36 -6.39 5.74
N SER A 182 -15.09 -6.22 5.37
CA SER A 182 -14.48 -7.00 4.29
C SER A 182 -14.45 -8.51 4.59
N GLU A 183 -14.14 -8.91 5.82
CA GLU A 183 -14.08 -10.32 6.24
C GLU A 183 -15.48 -10.94 6.21
N PHE A 184 -16.48 -10.25 6.76
CA PHE A 184 -17.88 -10.67 6.69
C PHE A 184 -18.38 -10.80 5.24
N LEU A 185 -18.08 -9.82 4.39
CA LEU A 185 -18.53 -9.82 2.99
C LEU A 185 -17.82 -10.89 2.15
N SER A 186 -16.53 -11.15 2.38
CA SER A 186 -15.84 -12.25 1.71
C SER A 186 -16.44 -13.61 2.07
N ALA A 187 -16.93 -13.78 3.30
CA ALA A 187 -17.58 -15.02 3.72
C ALA A 187 -19.03 -15.15 3.23
N SER A 188 -19.79 -14.06 3.19
CA SER A 188 -21.21 -14.04 2.82
C SER A 188 -21.46 -13.86 1.31
N VAL A 189 -20.49 -13.33 0.56
CA VAL A 189 -20.60 -13.03 -0.86
C VAL A 189 -19.54 -13.81 -1.65
N PRO A 190 -19.85 -15.02 -2.16
CA PRO A 190 -18.99 -15.72 -3.11
C PRO A 190 -18.92 -14.93 -4.42
N ALA A 191 -17.93 -14.04 -4.50
CA ALA A 191 -17.77 -13.15 -5.63
C ALA A 191 -17.44 -13.93 -6.91
N HIS A 192 -18.25 -13.72 -7.94
CA HIS A 192 -17.99 -14.28 -9.28
C HIS A 192 -17.23 -13.29 -10.16
N GLU A 193 -17.38 -12.00 -9.87
CA GLU A 193 -16.69 -10.93 -10.58
C GLU A 193 -16.32 -9.81 -9.62
N ILE A 194 -15.12 -9.28 -9.77
CA ILE A 194 -14.59 -8.17 -9.00
C ILE A 194 -13.93 -7.21 -9.97
N GLU A 195 -14.24 -5.92 -9.83
CA GLU A 195 -13.59 -4.86 -10.59
C GLU A 195 -12.90 -3.91 -9.62
N HIS A 196 -11.67 -3.53 -9.97
CA HIS A 196 -10.91 -2.50 -9.28
C HIS A 196 -10.53 -1.40 -10.26
N VAL A 197 -10.89 -0.16 -9.93
CA VAL A 197 -10.44 1.05 -10.61
C VAL A 197 -9.62 1.87 -9.64
N VAL A 198 -8.43 2.32 -10.06
CA VAL A 198 -7.51 3.08 -9.22
C VAL A 198 -7.24 4.44 -9.84
N ASP A 199 -7.52 5.49 -9.09
CA ASP A 199 -7.29 6.87 -9.46
C ASP A 199 -6.38 7.58 -8.45
N ALA A 200 -5.58 8.53 -8.94
CA ALA A 200 -4.94 9.51 -8.06
C ALA A 200 -5.96 10.63 -7.77
N CYS A 201 -6.05 11.06 -6.51
CA CYS A 201 -6.94 12.15 -6.11
C CYS A 201 -6.34 12.98 -4.97
N LEU A 202 -6.92 14.16 -4.74
CA LEU A 202 -6.80 14.87 -3.48
C LEU A 202 -7.97 14.47 -2.58
N PRO A 203 -7.77 14.39 -1.25
CA PRO A 203 -8.84 14.04 -0.33
C PRO A 203 -9.88 15.17 -0.25
N THR A 204 -11.14 14.81 -0.09
CA THR A 204 -12.16 15.77 0.36
C THR A 204 -11.86 16.24 1.78
N ARG A 205 -12.53 17.31 2.24
CA ARG A 205 -12.35 17.81 3.62
C ARG A 205 -12.68 16.75 4.68
N SER A 206 -13.73 15.94 4.45
CA SER A 206 -14.13 14.88 5.37
C SER A 206 -13.11 13.73 5.36
N GLU A 207 -12.67 13.33 4.17
CA GLU A 207 -11.64 12.28 4.02
C GLU A 207 -10.33 12.70 4.71
N ALA A 208 -9.87 13.94 4.51
CA ALA A 208 -8.64 14.46 5.11
C ALA A 208 -8.70 14.48 6.65
N ARG A 209 -9.87 14.84 7.22
CA ARG A 209 -10.08 14.82 8.68
C ARG A 209 -10.03 13.40 9.24
N LEU A 210 -10.75 12.46 8.62
CA LEU A 210 -10.80 11.07 9.07
C LEU A 210 -9.46 10.34 8.91
N LEU A 211 -8.71 10.70 7.87
CA LEU A 211 -7.37 10.15 7.62
C LEU A 211 -6.25 10.87 8.37
N GLU A 212 -6.55 11.96 9.07
CA GLU A 212 -5.55 12.77 9.80
C GLU A 212 -4.38 13.19 8.85
N ILE A 213 -4.74 13.77 7.70
CA ILE A 213 -3.80 14.24 6.66
C ILE A 213 -4.09 15.69 6.24
N GLY A 214 -3.13 16.30 5.54
CA GLY A 214 -3.32 17.62 4.92
C GLY A 214 -4.25 17.55 3.70
N PRO A 215 -4.96 18.65 3.36
CA PRO A 215 -5.87 18.68 2.22
C PRO A 215 -5.17 18.57 0.85
N GLU A 216 -3.86 18.83 0.80
CA GLU A 216 -3.03 18.74 -0.41
C GLU A 216 -2.24 17.42 -0.48
N GLU A 217 -2.42 16.50 0.48
CA GLU A 217 -1.71 15.23 0.47
C GLU A 217 -2.28 14.30 -0.60
N PRO A 218 -1.51 13.89 -1.63
CA PRO A 218 -2.01 13.04 -2.70
C PRO A 218 -2.46 11.67 -2.15
N CYS A 219 -3.59 11.19 -2.64
CA CYS A 219 -4.19 9.92 -2.25
C CYS A 219 -4.38 9.00 -3.45
N LEU A 220 -4.41 7.70 -3.19
CA LEU A 220 -4.92 6.69 -4.11
C LEU A 220 -6.37 6.39 -3.74
N ALA A 221 -7.28 6.60 -4.67
CA ALA A 221 -8.66 6.16 -4.57
C ALA A 221 -8.80 4.84 -5.32
N LEU A 222 -9.22 3.81 -4.62
CA LEU A 222 -9.56 2.51 -5.16
C LEU A 222 -11.08 2.36 -5.10
N VAL A 223 -11.72 2.26 -6.26
CA VAL A 223 -13.12 1.88 -6.37
C VAL A 223 -13.19 0.39 -6.63
N ARG A 224 -13.93 -0.33 -5.78
CA ARG A 224 -14.19 -1.76 -5.89
C ARG A 224 -15.67 -2.01 -6.11
N ARG A 225 -15.98 -2.77 -7.15
CA ARG A 225 -17.30 -3.38 -7.33
C ARG A 225 -17.17 -4.88 -7.23
N THR A 226 -18.19 -5.52 -6.68
CA THR A 226 -18.21 -6.97 -6.50
C THR A 226 -19.59 -7.50 -6.84
N TRP A 227 -19.61 -8.47 -7.75
CA TRP A 227 -20.82 -9.11 -8.23
C TRP A 227 -20.90 -10.56 -7.78
N MET A 228 -22.12 -10.99 -7.53
CA MET A 228 -22.49 -12.38 -7.29
C MET A 228 -23.62 -12.69 -8.27
N ASN A 229 -23.44 -13.72 -9.09
CA ASN A 229 -24.43 -14.14 -10.09
C ASN A 229 -24.90 -12.99 -11.03
N GLY A 230 -23.98 -12.12 -11.45
CA GLY A 230 -24.28 -10.98 -12.34
C GLY A 230 -24.96 -9.79 -11.65
N VAL A 231 -25.26 -9.87 -10.36
CA VAL A 231 -25.82 -8.76 -9.57
C VAL A 231 -24.72 -8.08 -8.78
N ALA A 232 -24.63 -6.75 -8.87
CA ALA A 232 -23.68 -5.99 -8.06
C ALA A 232 -24.13 -5.99 -6.59
N VAL A 233 -23.32 -6.59 -5.72
CA VAL A 233 -23.62 -6.74 -4.30
C VAL A 233 -23.02 -5.61 -3.48
N THR A 234 -21.79 -5.20 -3.82
CA THR A 234 -21.09 -4.15 -3.09
C THR A 234 -20.43 -3.15 -4.02
N PHE A 235 -20.45 -1.88 -3.63
CA PHE A 235 -19.71 -0.79 -4.23
C PHE A 235 -18.94 -0.08 -3.12
N ALA A 236 -17.62 -0.07 -3.18
CA ALA A 236 -16.78 0.53 -2.15
C ALA A 236 -15.75 1.47 -2.77
N ARG A 237 -15.53 2.61 -2.13
CA ARG A 237 -14.43 3.53 -2.39
C ARG A 237 -13.50 3.50 -1.19
N PHE A 238 -12.24 3.18 -1.45
CA PHE A 238 -11.17 3.22 -0.47
C PHE A 238 -10.23 4.37 -0.80
N VAL A 239 -9.94 5.22 0.19
CA VAL A 239 -8.98 6.32 0.04
C VAL A 239 -7.77 6.04 0.92
N HIS A 240 -6.61 6.02 0.27
CA HIS A 240 -5.33 5.75 0.90
C HIS A 240 -4.41 6.95 0.76
N PRO A 241 -3.86 7.51 1.86
CA PRO A 241 -2.81 8.51 1.76
C PRO A 241 -1.62 7.95 0.97
N GLY A 242 -1.23 8.62 -0.10
CA GLY A 242 -0.15 8.16 -0.97
C GLY A 242 1.19 8.13 -0.26
N SER A 243 1.34 8.83 0.87
CA SER A 243 2.51 8.74 1.75
C SER A 243 2.55 7.44 2.58
N ARG A 244 1.40 6.82 2.86
CA ARG A 244 1.23 5.69 3.78
C ARG A 244 0.98 4.36 3.08
N TYR A 245 0.66 4.35 1.78
CA TYR A 245 0.26 3.13 1.09
C TYR A 245 0.64 3.15 -0.38
N ARG A 246 0.81 1.96 -0.95
CA ARG A 246 1.09 1.73 -2.38
C ARG A 246 0.21 0.57 -2.88
N LEU A 247 -0.23 0.66 -4.14
CA LEU A 247 -0.81 -0.46 -4.87
C LEU A 247 0.18 -0.93 -5.92
N GLY A 248 0.31 -2.24 -6.09
CA GLY A 248 1.16 -2.81 -7.12
C GLY A 248 0.71 -4.21 -7.51
N CYS A 249 1.29 -4.77 -8.56
CA CYS A 249 1.12 -6.17 -8.90
C CYS A 249 2.42 -6.65 -9.55
N ARG A 250 2.80 -7.89 -9.25
CA ARG A 250 3.88 -8.59 -9.94
C ARG A 250 3.33 -9.93 -10.37
N PHE A 251 3.25 -10.16 -11.67
CA PHE A 251 2.80 -11.42 -12.25
C PHE A 251 3.76 -11.86 -13.34
N ARG A 252 3.80 -13.17 -13.63
CA ARG A 252 4.43 -13.65 -14.85
C ARG A 252 3.38 -13.67 -15.96
N PRO A 253 3.68 -13.19 -17.17
CA PRO A 253 2.70 -13.15 -18.27
C PRO A 253 2.05 -14.51 -18.58
N GLU A 254 2.77 -15.60 -18.34
CA GLU A 254 2.27 -16.97 -18.50
C GLU A 254 1.17 -17.35 -17.50
N ASP A 255 1.17 -16.75 -16.31
CA ASP A 255 0.14 -16.92 -15.27
C ASP A 255 -1.06 -15.97 -15.49
N ALA A 256 -0.92 -14.98 -16.38
CA ALA A 256 -1.93 -13.97 -16.67
C ALA A 256 -2.88 -14.33 -17.81
N ARG A 257 -3.02 -15.63 -18.14
CA ARG A 257 -4.09 -16.07 -19.03
C ARG A 257 -5.43 -15.88 -18.32
N PHE A 258 -5.99 -14.68 -18.49
CA PHE A 258 -7.41 -14.43 -18.28
C PHE A 258 -8.18 -15.47 -19.09
N GLN A 259 -8.92 -16.34 -18.41
CA GLN A 259 -10.02 -17.06 -19.05
C GLN A 259 -11.01 -15.98 -19.49
N GLY A 260 -10.95 -15.62 -20.77
CA GLY A 260 -12.02 -14.89 -21.43
C GLY A 260 -13.21 -15.79 -21.72
#